data_AF-A0A7S7AML6-F1
#
_entry.id   AF-A0A7S7AML6-F1
#
_cell.length_a   1.000
_cell.length_b   1.000
_cell.length_c   1.000
_cell.angle_alpha   90.00
_cell.angle_beta   90.00
_cell.angle_gamma   90.00
#
_symmetry.space_group_name_H-M   'P 1'
#
loop_
_entity.id
_entity.type
_entity.pdbx_description
1 polymer ?
#
loop_
_entity_poly.entity_id
_entity_poly.type
_entity_poly.pdbx_seq_one_letter_code
_entity_poly.pdbx_strand_id
1 'polypeptide(L)'
;MESLYLLSVNAWVSALQAIMPGVAAHMRPFLGNISTTPSRDLPDSQNCHDFGQYLIDAPHKFGMTDEELIAAKTDGHMDTNSIHPGCILICPVKVPGAGVYMGDMHAQQGNGEIAGHAMDVSGETELQVEVIKGLTIDGPILLQAPDDLPPMAHPFTKEEREKVKALGARWGQTEIEESAPITFMGTGKNLNDATDNS
;
A
#
# COMPACT_ATOMS: atom_id res chain seq x y z
N MET A 1 5.97 8.36 20.61
CA MET A 1 6.93 7.29 20.26
C MET A 1 6.09 6.14 19.73
N GLU A 2 5.76 6.23 18.45
CA GLU A 2 4.60 5.56 17.85
C GLU A 2 5.00 4.25 17.17
N SER A 3 4.01 3.39 16.99
CA SER A 3 4.12 1.94 16.97
C SER A 3 3.43 1.44 15.71
N LEU A 4 4.11 0.84 14.75
CA LEU A 4 3.57 0.50 13.42
C LEU A 4 2.74 -0.80 13.39
N TYR A 5 2.11 -1.18 12.27
CA TYR A 5 1.44 -2.47 12.06
C TYR A 5 1.89 -3.14 10.74
N LEU A 6 2.25 -4.42 10.82
CA LEU A 6 2.38 -5.38 9.71
C LEU A 6 0.99 -5.93 9.39
N LEU A 7 0.61 -6.16 8.14
CA LEU A 7 -0.67 -6.79 7.78
C LEU A 7 -0.42 -7.85 6.70
N SER A 8 -0.65 -9.14 6.99
CA SER A 8 -0.61 -10.22 5.97
C SER A 8 -2.03 -10.61 5.53
N VAL A 9 -2.42 -10.31 4.29
CA VAL A 9 -3.81 -10.47 3.82
C VAL A 9 -4.10 -11.92 3.35
N ASN A 10 -5.24 -12.53 3.72
CA ASN A 10 -5.87 -13.65 2.99
C ASN A 10 -7.31 -13.25 2.66
N ALA A 11 -7.77 -13.33 1.40
CA ALA A 11 -9.07 -12.81 0.99
C ALA A 11 -9.93 -13.86 0.21
N TRP A 12 -11.22 -13.97 0.55
CA TRP A 12 -12.19 -14.91 -0.06
C TRP A 12 -13.43 -14.17 -0.58
N VAL A 13 -14.01 -14.59 -1.73
CA VAL A 13 -15.20 -13.95 -2.33
C VAL A 13 -16.48 -14.75 -2.04
N SER A 14 -17.54 -14.07 -1.62
CA SER A 14 -18.82 -14.69 -1.23
C SER A 14 -19.98 -14.52 -2.24
N ALA A 15 -20.01 -13.45 -3.05
CA ALA A 15 -21.09 -13.18 -4.00
C ALA A 15 -20.67 -12.25 -5.16
N LEU A 16 -21.15 -12.54 -6.38
CA LEU A 16 -20.96 -11.74 -7.60
C LEU A 16 -22.23 -11.78 -8.47
N GLN A 17 -22.74 -10.63 -8.89
CA GLN A 17 -23.86 -10.53 -9.84
C GLN A 17 -23.32 -10.32 -11.25
N ALA A 18 -23.55 -11.28 -12.16
CA ALA A 18 -23.02 -11.22 -13.52
C ALA A 18 -23.85 -10.27 -14.42
N ILE A 19 -23.18 -9.31 -15.06
CA ILE A 19 -23.78 -8.39 -16.05
C ILE A 19 -23.61 -8.92 -17.50
N MET A 20 -22.68 -9.85 -17.72
CA MET A 20 -22.42 -10.48 -19.03
C MET A 20 -22.49 -12.01 -18.94
N PRO A 21 -23.64 -12.64 -19.26
CA PRO A 21 -23.77 -14.09 -19.25
C PRO A 21 -22.72 -14.77 -20.15
N GLY A 22 -22.02 -15.76 -19.59
CA GLY A 22 -21.07 -16.59 -20.35
C GLY A 22 -19.65 -16.04 -20.49
N VAL A 23 -19.34 -14.86 -19.95
CA VAL A 23 -17.97 -14.32 -19.92
C VAL A 23 -17.27 -14.76 -18.62
N ALA A 24 -16.19 -15.50 -18.75
CA ALA A 24 -15.31 -15.83 -17.62
C ALA A 24 -14.29 -14.71 -17.39
N ALA A 25 -13.99 -14.42 -16.12
CA ALA A 25 -12.96 -13.45 -15.72
C ALA A 25 -12.07 -14.07 -14.64
N HIS A 26 -10.80 -13.66 -14.63
CA HIS A 26 -9.88 -14.03 -13.56
C HIS A 26 -10.21 -13.24 -12.30
N MET A 27 -10.04 -13.87 -11.14
CA MET A 27 -10.29 -13.25 -9.86
C MET A 27 -8.99 -13.17 -9.07
N ARG A 28 -8.70 -11.99 -8.53
CA ARG A 28 -7.59 -11.74 -7.62
C ARG A 28 -8.09 -10.82 -6.52
N PRO A 29 -8.67 -11.37 -5.44
CA PRO A 29 -9.26 -10.57 -4.38
C PRO A 29 -8.21 -9.74 -3.64
N PHE A 30 -8.53 -8.48 -3.35
CA PHE A 30 -7.65 -7.56 -2.64
C PHE A 30 -8.48 -6.50 -1.91
N LEU A 31 -7.86 -5.80 -0.95
CA LEU A 31 -8.52 -4.71 -0.21
C LEU A 31 -8.20 -3.37 -0.87
N GLY A 32 -9.22 -2.62 -1.28
CA GLY A 32 -9.10 -1.21 -1.67
C GLY A 32 -8.72 -0.34 -0.47
N ASN A 33 -9.31 -0.65 0.70
CA ASN A 33 -9.14 0.11 1.93
C ASN A 33 -8.48 -0.72 3.03
N ILE A 34 -7.28 -0.34 3.45
CA ILE A 34 -6.56 -0.93 4.59
C ILE A 34 -5.44 0.01 5.07
N SER A 35 -5.55 0.51 6.31
CA SER A 35 -4.47 1.22 7.00
C SER A 35 -4.81 1.41 8.49
N THR A 36 -4.20 2.40 9.11
CA THR A 36 -4.35 2.82 10.51
C THR A 36 -5.10 4.15 10.58
N THR A 37 -5.74 4.42 11.70
CA THR A 37 -6.56 5.63 11.90
C THR A 37 -5.69 6.90 11.83
N PRO A 38 -6.09 7.90 11.02
CA PRO A 38 -5.42 9.20 10.98
C PRO A 38 -5.57 9.94 12.32
N SER A 39 -4.66 10.88 12.59
CA SER A 39 -4.70 11.64 13.87
C SER A 39 -5.69 12.80 13.90
N ARG A 40 -6.38 13.05 12.78
CA ARG A 40 -7.44 14.04 12.63
C ARG A 40 -8.61 13.43 11.85
N ASP A 41 -9.78 14.04 11.98
CA ASP A 41 -10.94 13.73 11.16
C ASP A 41 -10.64 14.13 9.70
N LEU A 42 -10.40 13.13 8.87
CA LEU A 42 -10.20 13.27 7.42
C LEU A 42 -11.36 12.60 6.69
N PRO A 43 -11.75 13.08 5.49
CA PRO A 43 -12.52 12.23 4.59
C PRO A 43 -11.71 10.95 4.38
N ASP A 44 -12.42 9.85 4.15
CA ASP A 44 -11.75 8.66 3.61
C ASP A 44 -10.95 9.09 2.39
N SER A 45 -9.72 8.63 2.22
CA SER A 45 -8.96 9.03 1.03
C SER A 45 -9.61 8.41 -0.21
N GLN A 46 -9.19 8.83 -1.41
CA GLN A 46 -9.28 7.99 -2.60
C GLN A 46 -7.85 8.02 -3.17
N ASN A 47 -7.28 6.90 -3.58
CA ASN A 47 -5.92 6.85 -4.15
C ASN A 47 -4.84 7.62 -3.34
N CYS A 48 -4.73 7.35 -2.04
CA CYS A 48 -3.74 7.99 -1.15
C CYS A 48 -3.89 9.52 -1.04
N HIS A 49 -4.75 9.98 -0.13
CA HIS A 49 -4.92 11.37 0.27
C HIS A 49 -5.51 12.36 -0.76
N ASP A 50 -6.03 11.90 -1.91
CA ASP A 50 -6.69 12.78 -2.89
C ASP A 50 -7.79 13.67 -2.25
N PHE A 51 -8.74 13.05 -1.55
CA PHE A 51 -9.81 13.80 -0.87
C PHE A 51 -9.36 14.68 0.29
N GLY A 52 -8.24 14.36 0.93
CA GLY A 52 -7.70 15.18 2.01
C GLY A 52 -7.34 16.58 1.54
N GLN A 53 -6.89 16.73 0.29
CA GLN A 53 -6.45 18.01 -0.27
C GLN A 53 -7.55 19.07 -0.27
N TYR A 54 -8.82 18.67 -0.35
CA TYR A 54 -9.96 19.59 -0.25
C TYR A 54 -10.13 20.21 1.14
N LEU A 55 -9.43 19.70 2.16
CA LEU A 55 -9.38 20.31 3.49
C LEU A 55 -8.34 21.43 3.60
N ILE A 56 -7.42 21.55 2.64
CA ILE A 56 -6.36 22.56 2.69
C ILE A 56 -7.00 23.96 2.59
N ASP A 57 -6.77 24.78 3.61
CA ASP A 57 -7.30 26.15 3.71
C ASP A 57 -8.83 26.28 3.59
N ALA A 58 -9.56 25.17 3.80
CA ALA A 58 -11.01 25.15 3.68
C ALA A 58 -11.66 26.06 4.75
N PRO A 59 -12.71 26.86 4.41
CA PRO A 59 -13.27 27.87 5.29
C PRO A 59 -14.21 27.31 6.40
N HIS A 60 -14.06 26.02 6.73
CA HIS A 60 -14.90 25.31 7.68
C HIS A 60 -14.06 24.65 8.78
N LYS A 61 -14.72 24.11 9.82
CA LYS A 61 -14.05 23.56 11.02
C LYS A 61 -13.04 22.43 10.77
N PHE A 62 -13.10 21.75 9.63
CA PHE A 62 -12.16 20.68 9.25
C PHE A 62 -11.01 21.18 8.37
N GLY A 63 -10.93 22.49 8.11
CA GLY A 63 -9.83 23.07 7.33
C GLY A 63 -8.50 22.92 8.07
N MET A 64 -7.43 22.66 7.32
CA MET A 64 -6.08 22.47 7.87
C MET A 64 -5.00 22.96 6.89
N THR A 65 -3.77 23.08 7.36
CA THR A 65 -2.64 23.35 6.45
C THR A 65 -2.16 22.08 5.75
N ASP A 66 -1.36 22.24 4.70
CA ASP A 66 -0.73 21.15 3.98
C ASP A 66 0.15 20.28 4.91
N GLU A 67 0.91 20.93 5.81
CA GLU A 67 1.76 20.26 6.80
C GLU A 67 0.96 19.49 7.84
N GLU A 68 -0.16 20.06 8.31
CA GLU A 68 -1.04 19.40 9.28
C GLU A 68 -1.66 18.13 8.68
N LEU A 69 -1.97 18.16 7.40
CA LEU A 69 -2.56 17.08 6.65
C LEU A 69 -1.56 15.95 6.38
N ILE A 70 -0.33 16.29 5.98
CA ILE A 70 0.77 15.33 5.86
C ILE A 70 1.06 14.67 7.21
N ALA A 71 1.06 15.44 8.30
CA ALA A 71 1.28 14.90 9.63
C ALA A 71 0.14 13.97 10.10
N ALA A 72 -1.10 14.22 9.67
CA ALA A 72 -2.28 13.52 10.14
C ALA A 72 -2.64 12.26 9.35
N LYS A 73 -2.37 12.24 8.04
CA LYS A 73 -2.81 11.17 7.14
C LYS A 73 -2.07 9.85 7.36
N THR A 74 -2.71 8.78 6.87
CA THR A 74 -2.20 7.41 6.90
C THR A 74 -2.42 6.65 5.59
N ASP A 75 -3.09 7.27 4.60
CA ASP A 75 -3.32 6.78 3.24
C ASP A 75 -3.84 5.34 3.15
N GLY A 76 -5.03 5.06 3.70
CA GLY A 76 -5.57 3.69 3.68
C GLY A 76 -6.46 3.32 2.53
N HIS A 77 -7.10 4.28 1.87
CA HIS A 77 -7.87 4.04 0.65
C HIS A 77 -6.93 4.23 -0.54
N MET A 78 -6.35 3.12 -1.00
CA MET A 78 -5.25 3.08 -1.97
C MET A 78 -5.64 2.52 -3.32
N ASP A 79 -6.67 1.65 -3.38
CA ASP A 79 -7.18 1.06 -4.62
C ASP A 79 -6.09 0.45 -5.51
N THR A 80 -5.12 -0.20 -4.87
CA THR A 80 -4.06 -0.91 -5.57
C THR A 80 -4.29 -2.41 -5.51
N ASN A 81 -4.38 -3.04 -6.67
CA ASN A 81 -4.49 -4.50 -6.81
C ASN A 81 -3.24 -5.26 -6.31
N SER A 82 -2.21 -4.54 -5.86
CA SER A 82 -1.02 -5.09 -5.22
C SER A 82 -1.22 -5.41 -3.73
N ILE A 83 -2.30 -4.95 -3.07
CA ILE A 83 -2.61 -5.28 -1.66
C ILE A 83 -3.49 -6.53 -1.57
N HIS A 84 -2.92 -7.65 -2.03
CA HIS A 84 -3.58 -8.96 -2.08
C HIS A 84 -2.74 -9.99 -1.30
N PRO A 85 -3.21 -11.24 -1.15
CA PRO A 85 -2.52 -12.22 -0.33
C PRO A 85 -1.04 -12.46 -0.66
N GLY A 86 -0.22 -12.47 0.40
CA GLY A 86 1.24 -12.60 0.30
C GLY A 86 2.00 -11.29 0.22
N CYS A 87 1.33 -10.14 0.11
CA CYS A 87 1.96 -8.85 0.33
C CYS A 87 2.13 -8.55 1.82
N ILE A 88 2.99 -7.57 2.13
CA ILE A 88 3.12 -6.97 3.45
C ILE A 88 2.92 -5.46 3.31
N LEU A 89 1.97 -4.92 4.05
CA LEU A 89 1.76 -3.48 4.16
C LEU A 89 2.27 -2.97 5.50
N ILE A 90 3.03 -1.88 5.46
CA ILE A 90 3.66 -1.19 6.59
C ILE A 90 3.01 0.20 6.66
N CYS A 91 2.12 0.42 7.64
CA CYS A 91 1.32 1.64 7.74
C CYS A 91 1.82 2.57 8.85
N PRO A 92 1.94 3.89 8.64
CA PRO A 92 2.32 4.84 9.70
C PRO A 92 1.35 4.74 10.89
N VAL A 93 1.79 5.11 12.09
CA VAL A 93 0.88 5.17 13.25
C VAL A 93 0.91 6.55 13.85
N LYS A 94 -0.24 7.20 13.78
CA LYS A 94 -0.43 8.60 14.18
C LYS A 94 -1.31 8.74 15.43
N VAL A 95 -1.86 7.63 15.95
CA VAL A 95 -2.67 7.59 17.18
C VAL A 95 -2.29 6.40 18.07
N PRO A 96 -2.47 6.49 19.40
CA PRO A 96 -2.24 5.36 20.31
C PRO A 96 -3.10 4.14 19.94
N GLY A 97 -2.45 2.98 19.80
CA GLY A 97 -3.12 1.74 19.37
C GLY A 97 -3.47 1.67 17.89
N ALA A 98 -3.10 2.70 17.12
CA ALA A 98 -3.31 2.94 15.69
C ALA A 98 -4.72 2.86 15.13
N GLY A 99 -5.58 1.98 15.60
CA GLY A 99 -6.89 1.73 15.00
C GLY A 99 -6.75 1.21 13.56
N VAL A 100 -6.37 -0.06 13.40
CA VAL A 100 -6.37 -0.73 12.09
C VAL A 100 -7.81 -0.78 11.58
N TYR A 101 -8.03 -0.28 10.37
CA TYR A 101 -9.29 -0.39 9.65
C TYR A 101 -9.06 -1.02 8.29
N MET A 102 -10.10 -1.68 7.77
CA MET A 102 -10.08 -2.29 6.46
C MET A 102 -11.51 -2.37 5.89
N GLY A 103 -11.62 -2.46 4.58
CA GLY A 103 -12.88 -2.61 3.88
C GLY A 103 -12.67 -2.59 2.38
N ASP A 104 -13.77 -2.40 1.65
CA ASP A 104 -13.76 -2.23 0.20
C ASP A 104 -13.05 -3.38 -0.55
N MET A 105 -13.59 -4.58 -0.39
CA MET A 105 -13.02 -5.77 -1.02
C MET A 105 -13.37 -5.79 -2.51
N HIS A 106 -12.35 -5.95 -3.33
CA HIS A 106 -12.49 -6.02 -4.79
C HIS A 106 -12.10 -7.42 -5.27
N ALA A 107 -12.94 -8.05 -6.09
CA ALA A 107 -12.63 -9.34 -6.71
C ALA A 107 -11.64 -9.20 -7.88
N GLN A 108 -11.65 -8.03 -8.54
CA GLN A 108 -10.78 -7.68 -9.66
C GLN A 108 -10.76 -6.16 -9.84
N GLN A 109 -9.58 -5.60 -10.13
CA GLN A 109 -9.37 -4.20 -10.51
C GLN A 109 -8.18 -4.07 -11.47
N GLY A 110 -8.32 -3.23 -12.49
CA GLY A 110 -7.21 -2.79 -13.32
C GLY A 110 -6.48 -1.59 -12.70
N ASN A 111 -5.25 -1.33 -13.16
CA ASN A 111 -4.45 -0.22 -12.62
C ASN A 111 -5.15 1.12 -12.88
N GLY A 112 -5.28 1.91 -11.80
CA GLY A 112 -5.83 3.28 -11.82
C GLY A 112 -7.35 3.37 -11.77
N GLU A 113 -8.08 2.25 -11.61
CA GLU A 113 -9.53 2.26 -11.38
C GLU A 113 -10.31 3.19 -12.33
N ILE A 114 -10.00 3.16 -13.63
CA ILE A 114 -10.42 4.20 -14.59
C ILE A 114 -11.96 4.33 -14.70
N ALA A 115 -12.69 3.26 -14.40
CA ALA A 115 -14.15 3.26 -14.41
C ALA A 115 -14.78 3.95 -13.17
N GLY A 116 -13.97 4.27 -12.15
CA GLY A 116 -14.38 4.85 -10.87
C GLY A 116 -15.06 3.85 -9.93
N HIS A 117 -14.97 2.55 -10.23
CA HIS A 117 -15.36 1.46 -9.35
C HIS A 117 -14.65 0.16 -9.78
N ALA A 118 -14.57 -0.80 -8.86
CA ALA A 118 -14.01 -2.12 -9.08
C ALA A 118 -15.10 -3.18 -9.34
N MET A 119 -14.71 -4.45 -9.24
CA MET A 119 -15.64 -5.55 -9.02
C MET A 119 -15.87 -5.73 -7.51
N ASP A 120 -16.72 -4.89 -6.93
CA ASP A 120 -16.97 -4.84 -5.48
C ASP A 120 -17.65 -6.12 -4.98
N VAL A 121 -17.14 -6.67 -3.89
CA VAL A 121 -17.64 -7.91 -3.30
C VAL A 121 -17.65 -7.87 -1.78
N SER A 122 -18.46 -8.74 -1.17
CA SER A 122 -18.27 -9.10 0.23
C SER A 122 -17.27 -10.26 0.33
N GLY A 123 -16.36 -10.15 1.28
CA GLY A 123 -15.34 -11.17 1.51
C GLY A 123 -14.89 -11.26 2.95
N GLU A 124 -14.11 -12.29 3.23
CA GLU A 124 -13.46 -12.50 4.53
C GLU A 124 -11.96 -12.22 4.37
N THR A 125 -11.40 -11.47 5.32
CA THR A 125 -9.97 -11.17 5.38
C THR A 125 -9.35 -11.73 6.65
N GLU A 126 -8.23 -12.44 6.53
CA GLU A 126 -7.34 -12.74 7.66
C GLU A 126 -6.11 -11.85 7.61
N LEU A 127 -5.70 -11.28 8.76
CA LEU A 127 -4.52 -10.43 8.91
C LEU A 127 -3.59 -10.93 10.03
N GLN A 128 -2.28 -11.02 9.77
CA GLN A 128 -1.26 -11.06 10.82
C GLN A 128 -0.78 -9.65 11.12
N VAL A 129 -0.75 -9.30 12.41
CA VAL A 129 -0.56 -7.92 12.88
C VAL A 129 0.64 -7.79 13.81
N GLU A 130 1.69 -7.06 13.37
CA GLU A 130 2.93 -6.90 14.16
C GLU A 130 3.39 -5.46 14.32
N VAL A 131 4.01 -5.13 15.45
CA VAL A 131 4.43 -3.77 15.75
C VAL A 131 5.91 -3.52 15.52
N ILE A 132 6.22 -2.61 14.58
CA ILE A 132 7.58 -2.11 14.35
C ILE A 132 7.78 -0.81 15.15
N LYS A 133 8.83 -0.77 15.98
CA LYS A 133 9.18 0.41 16.80
C LYS A 133 10.35 1.15 16.17
N GLY A 134 10.36 2.48 16.31
CA GLY A 134 11.48 3.32 15.85
C GLY A 134 11.54 3.53 14.33
N LEU A 135 10.46 3.18 13.62
CA LEU A 135 10.30 3.45 12.20
C LEU A 135 9.33 4.64 12.04
N THR A 136 9.83 5.76 11.55
CA THR A 136 9.03 6.96 11.24
C THR A 136 8.85 7.03 9.74
N ILE A 137 7.60 6.93 9.28
CA ILE A 137 7.22 7.05 7.87
C ILE A 137 6.01 7.97 7.76
N ASP A 138 5.90 8.65 6.63
CA ASP A 138 4.79 9.57 6.36
C ASP A 138 3.59 8.84 5.74
N GLY A 139 3.84 7.93 4.81
CA GLY A 139 2.83 7.11 4.15
C GLY A 139 3.13 5.60 4.22
N PRO A 140 2.24 4.77 3.65
CA PRO A 140 2.41 3.32 3.63
C PRO A 140 3.57 2.86 2.76
N ILE A 141 4.21 1.78 3.20
CA ILE A 141 5.18 1.03 2.42
C ILE A 141 4.59 -0.33 2.10
N LEU A 142 4.63 -0.71 0.82
CA LEU A 142 4.23 -2.01 0.34
C LEU A 142 5.46 -2.85 0.00
N LEU A 143 5.56 -4.02 0.64
CA LEU A 143 6.39 -5.11 0.16
C LEU A 143 5.48 -6.03 -0.65
N GLN A 144 5.64 -6.00 -1.96
CA GLN A 144 4.80 -6.76 -2.88
C GLN A 144 4.99 -8.27 -2.69
N ALA A 145 3.95 -9.04 -3.02
CA ALA A 145 4.09 -10.47 -3.13
C ALA A 145 5.17 -10.80 -4.18
N PRO A 146 6.01 -11.83 -3.98
CA PRO A 146 7.08 -12.14 -4.91
C PRO A 146 6.63 -12.28 -6.37
N ASP A 147 5.44 -12.81 -6.61
CA ASP A 147 4.87 -13.03 -7.94
C ASP A 147 4.51 -11.72 -8.69
N ASP A 148 4.41 -10.59 -8.00
CA ASP A 148 4.18 -9.28 -8.61
C ASP A 148 5.46 -8.53 -8.96
N LEU A 149 6.60 -9.00 -8.44
CA LEU A 149 7.86 -8.32 -8.69
C LEU A 149 8.25 -8.51 -10.17
N PRO A 150 8.69 -7.44 -10.85
CA PRO A 150 9.29 -7.60 -12.17
C PRO A 150 10.57 -8.46 -12.03
N PRO A 151 10.95 -9.22 -13.06
CA PRO A 151 12.09 -10.14 -12.99
C PRO A 151 13.38 -9.52 -12.45
N MET A 152 13.62 -8.24 -12.78
CA MET A 152 14.80 -7.48 -12.37
C MET A 152 14.79 -7.03 -10.89
N ALA A 153 13.64 -7.08 -10.23
CA ALA A 153 13.47 -6.67 -8.83
C ALA A 153 13.42 -7.86 -7.86
N HIS A 154 13.42 -9.11 -8.36
CA HIS A 154 13.50 -10.26 -7.47
C HIS A 154 14.80 -10.22 -6.66
N PRO A 155 14.74 -10.48 -5.34
CA PRO A 155 15.92 -10.68 -4.54
C PRO A 155 16.80 -11.79 -5.12
N PHE A 156 18.11 -11.55 -5.17
CA PHE A 156 19.04 -12.56 -5.67
C PHE A 156 18.96 -13.84 -4.86
N THR A 157 18.91 -14.96 -5.58
CA THR A 157 19.12 -16.28 -5.00
C THR A 157 20.54 -16.40 -4.45
N LYS A 158 20.77 -17.40 -3.60
CA LYS A 158 22.11 -17.70 -3.10
C LYS A 158 23.12 -17.94 -4.23
N GLU A 159 22.71 -18.63 -5.30
CA GLU A 159 23.58 -18.91 -6.44
C GLU A 159 23.96 -17.63 -7.20
N GLU A 160 22.99 -16.75 -7.45
CA GLU A 160 23.23 -15.47 -8.10
C GLU A 160 24.14 -14.57 -7.26
N ARG A 161 23.94 -14.55 -5.94
CA ARG A 161 24.83 -13.81 -5.03
C ARG A 161 26.28 -14.28 -5.12
N GLU A 162 26.53 -15.58 -5.21
CA GLU A 162 27.90 -16.09 -5.39
C GLU A 162 28.50 -15.70 -6.75
N LYS A 163 27.69 -15.66 -7.82
CA LYS A 163 28.12 -15.15 -9.13
C LYS A 163 28.46 -13.66 -9.08
N VAL A 164 27.66 -12.86 -8.37
CA VAL A 164 27.90 -11.42 -8.17
C VAL A 164 29.20 -11.19 -7.39
N LYS A 165 29.43 -11.94 -6.30
CA LYS A 165 30.70 -11.87 -5.53
C LYS A 165 31.91 -12.23 -6.38
N ALA A 166 31.83 -13.32 -7.15
CA ALA A 166 32.91 -13.73 -8.05
C ALA A 166 33.19 -12.69 -9.14
N LEU A 167 32.14 -12.04 -9.66
CA LEU A 167 32.28 -10.92 -10.58
C LEU A 167 32.94 -9.72 -9.91
N GLY A 168 32.52 -9.35 -8.70
CA GLY A 168 33.09 -8.24 -7.94
C GLY A 168 34.57 -8.42 -7.67
N ALA A 169 34.99 -9.62 -7.24
CA ALA A 169 36.40 -9.95 -6.99
C ALA A 169 37.31 -9.75 -8.22
N ARG A 170 36.80 -9.99 -9.44
CA ARG A 170 37.57 -9.76 -10.69
C ARG A 170 37.87 -8.29 -10.95
N TRP A 171 37.04 -7.39 -10.44
CA TRP A 171 37.14 -5.95 -10.68
C TRP A 171 37.53 -5.17 -9.42
N GLY A 172 37.90 -5.87 -8.34
CA GLY A 172 38.29 -5.24 -7.07
C GLY A 172 37.12 -4.71 -6.24
N GLN A 173 35.87 -5.05 -6.57
CA GLN A 173 34.71 -4.74 -5.74
C GLN A 173 34.60 -5.76 -4.61
N THR A 174 34.84 -5.31 -3.37
CA THR A 174 34.83 -6.17 -2.17
C THR A 174 33.49 -6.19 -1.45
N GLU A 175 32.70 -5.12 -1.57
CA GLU A 175 31.41 -4.97 -0.93
C GLU A 175 30.28 -5.20 -1.94
N ILE A 176 29.34 -6.08 -1.61
CA ILE A 176 28.11 -6.27 -2.37
C ILE A 176 26.95 -5.90 -1.44
N GLU A 177 26.20 -4.86 -1.81
CA GLU A 177 25.08 -4.37 -1.03
C GLU A 177 23.98 -5.44 -0.91
N GLU A 178 23.40 -5.54 0.28
CA GLU A 178 22.17 -6.29 0.49
C GLU A 178 20.97 -5.36 0.29
N SER A 179 20.24 -5.56 -0.80
CA SER A 179 19.04 -4.79 -1.12
C SER A 179 17.86 -5.71 -1.46
N ALA A 180 16.67 -5.17 -1.29
CA ALA A 180 15.39 -5.82 -1.58
C ALA A 180 14.43 -4.78 -2.17
N PRO A 181 13.45 -5.20 -2.99
CA PRO A 181 12.48 -4.28 -3.56
C PRO A 181 11.55 -3.74 -2.48
N ILE A 182 11.29 -2.45 -2.55
CA ILE A 182 10.37 -1.73 -1.69
C ILE A 182 9.49 -0.85 -2.58
N THR A 183 8.21 -0.72 -2.25
CA THR A 183 7.28 0.16 -2.95
C THR A 183 6.72 1.16 -1.96
N PHE A 184 6.89 2.45 -2.25
CA PHE A 184 6.34 3.52 -1.43
C PHE A 184 4.99 3.94 -2.03
N MET A 185 3.97 4.04 -1.18
CA MET A 185 2.66 4.52 -1.58
C MET A 185 2.65 6.04 -1.52
N GLY A 186 3.11 6.64 -2.62
CA GLY A 186 3.20 8.08 -2.77
C GLY A 186 1.84 8.77 -2.83
N THR A 187 1.80 10.01 -2.39
CA THR A 187 0.60 10.84 -2.37
C THR A 187 0.95 12.32 -2.52
N GLY A 188 0.17 13.03 -3.32
CA GLY A 188 0.35 14.45 -3.55
C GLY A 188 -0.73 15.03 -4.46
N LYS A 189 -0.70 16.35 -4.65
CA LYS A 189 -1.67 17.09 -5.49
C LYS A 189 -1.60 16.71 -6.96
N ASN A 190 -0.48 16.14 -7.35
CA ASN A 190 -0.21 15.64 -8.68
C ASN A 190 0.81 14.50 -8.60
N LEU A 191 1.07 13.85 -9.74
CA LEU A 191 1.97 12.71 -9.81
C LEU A 191 3.42 13.05 -9.39
N ASN A 192 3.91 14.27 -9.66
CA ASN A 192 5.27 14.65 -9.27
C ASN A 192 5.36 14.79 -7.75
N ASP A 193 4.41 15.48 -7.13
CA ASP A 193 4.35 15.63 -5.67
C ASP A 193 4.24 14.26 -5.00
N ALA A 194 3.46 13.34 -5.60
CA ALA A 194 3.33 11.97 -5.10
C ALA A 194 4.64 11.18 -5.16
N THR A 195 5.49 11.40 -6.18
CA THR A 195 6.81 10.76 -6.28
C THR A 195 7.88 11.41 -5.42
N ASP A 196 7.76 12.70 -5.10
CA ASP A 196 8.73 13.40 -4.24
C ASP A 196 8.49 13.09 -2.74
N ASN A 197 7.28 12.69 -2.39
CA ASN A 197 6.82 12.35 -1.03
C ASN A 197 6.72 10.83 -0.79
N SER A 198 7.29 10.02 -1.69
CA SER A 198 7.35 8.55 -1.58
C SER A 198 8.67 8.09 -0.96
#